data_AF-A0A834WX88-F1
#
_entry.id   AF-A0A834WX88-F1
#
_cell.length_a   1.000
_cell.length_b   1.000
_cell.length_c   1.000
_cell.angle_alpha   90.00
_cell.angle_beta   90.00
_cell.angle_gamma   90.00
#
_symmetry.space_group_name_H-M   'P 1'
#
loop_
_entity.id
_entity.type
_entity.pdbx_description
1 polymer ?
#
loop_
_entity_poly.entity_id
_entity_poly.type
_entity_poly.pdbx_seq_one_letter_code
_entity_poly.pdbx_strand_id
1 'polypeptide(L)'
;MPSSSYSHCIHFTFIFTRLLRDADVAHELAKELQGKPNMIIGKYNNGNIMASLLAHKLGVIQCTIAHPLEKTNYPNSEIYWKKFEEKYHFSCQFTVDLFTMNHTDFIITSTFQEIAGR
;
A
#
# COMPACT_ATOMS: atom_id res chain seq x y z
N MET A 1 -28.40 13.29 14.14
CA MET A 1 -27.66 12.84 12.94
C MET A 1 -27.26 11.40 13.18
N PRO A 2 -27.61 10.44 12.31
CA PRO A 2 -27.20 9.05 12.53
C PRO A 2 -25.69 8.96 12.29
N SER A 3 -24.97 8.53 13.31
CA SER A 3 -23.53 8.23 13.30
C SER A 3 -23.25 6.98 12.46
N SER A 4 -22.32 7.10 11.50
CA SER A 4 -21.67 6.09 10.64
C SER A 4 -22.13 4.62 10.73
N SER A 5 -22.67 4.06 9.65
CA SER A 5 -22.85 2.60 9.49
C SER A 5 -22.63 2.13 8.04
N TYR A 6 -21.53 2.57 7.41
CA TYR A 6 -21.12 2.10 6.06
C TYR A 6 -19.65 1.65 6.00
N SER A 7 -19.00 1.47 7.15
CA SER A 7 -17.61 1.01 7.22
C SER A 7 -17.57 -0.41 7.76
N HIS A 8 -17.07 -1.33 6.93
CA HIS A 8 -16.95 -2.75 7.25
C HIS A 8 -15.48 -3.17 7.13
N CYS A 9 -15.02 -4.02 8.05
CA CYS A 9 -13.69 -4.62 7.97
C CYS A 9 -13.81 -6.01 7.33
N ILE A 10 -13.23 -6.17 6.13
CA ILE A 10 -13.16 -7.45 5.44
C ILE A 10 -11.79 -8.08 5.72
N HIS A 11 -11.79 -9.25 6.34
CA HIS A 11 -10.56 -10.00 6.60
C HIS A 11 -10.34 -11.03 5.49
N PHE A 12 -9.17 -10.97 4.87
CA PHE A 12 -8.74 -11.95 3.88
C PHE A 12 -7.81 -12.96 4.55
N THR A 13 -8.17 -14.25 4.50
CA THR A 13 -7.30 -15.31 5.04
C THR A 13 -6.07 -15.47 4.15
N PHE A 14 -4.89 -15.32 4.76
CA PHE A 14 -3.60 -15.57 4.11
C PHE A 14 -3.49 -17.04 3.66
N ILE A 15 -3.56 -17.29 2.35
CA ILE A 15 -2.96 -18.48 1.76
C ILE A 15 -1.52 -18.08 1.40
N PHE A 16 -0.62 -18.30 2.34
CA PHE A 16 0.76 -17.79 2.43
C PHE A 16 1.68 -18.18 1.25
N THR A 17 1.21 -18.96 0.28
CA THR A 17 1.98 -19.39 -0.91
C THR A 17 1.68 -18.60 -2.18
N ARG A 18 0.85 -17.56 -2.14
CA ARG A 18 0.40 -16.86 -3.35
C ARG A 18 0.25 -15.34 -3.16
N LEU A 19 1.38 -14.63 -3.12
CA LEU A 19 1.49 -13.15 -3.15
C LEU A 19 0.81 -12.47 -4.37
N LEU A 20 0.10 -13.21 -5.23
CA LEU A 20 -0.44 -12.77 -6.51
C LEU A 20 -1.82 -13.36 -6.79
N ARG A 21 -2.79 -13.12 -5.91
CA ARG A 21 -4.21 -13.25 -6.28
C ARG A 21 -4.96 -11.97 -5.95
N ASP A 22 -4.48 -10.88 -6.54
CA ASP A 22 -5.27 -9.67 -6.77
C ASP A 22 -6.69 -9.99 -7.29
N ALA A 23 -6.86 -11.10 -8.03
CA ALA A 23 -8.13 -11.62 -8.49
C ALA A 23 -9.10 -12.00 -7.36
N ASP A 24 -8.64 -12.69 -6.32
CA ASP A 24 -9.50 -13.14 -5.22
C ASP A 24 -9.97 -11.94 -4.40
N VAL A 25 -9.05 -11.00 -4.12
CA VAL A 25 -9.37 -9.76 -3.41
C VAL A 25 -10.32 -8.89 -4.22
N ALA A 26 -10.07 -8.71 -5.52
CA ALA A 26 -10.96 -7.96 -6.40
C ALA A 26 -12.36 -8.58 -6.48
N HIS A 27 -12.47 -9.90 -6.51
CA HIS A 27 -13.74 -10.61 -6.56
C HIS A 27 -14.56 -10.40 -5.28
N GLU A 28 -13.96 -10.61 -4.11
CA GLU A 28 -14.63 -10.42 -2.83
C GLU A 28 -14.97 -8.94 -2.58
N LEU A 29 -14.08 -8.00 -2.96
CA LEU A 29 -14.39 -6.57 -2.91
C LEU A 29 -15.60 -6.22 -3.77
N ALA A 30 -15.67 -6.76 -4.99
CA ALA A 30 -16.81 -6.52 -5.88
C ALA A 30 -18.12 -7.09 -5.32
N LYS A 31 -18.05 -8.22 -4.61
CA LYS A 31 -19.18 -8.85 -3.94
C LYS A 31 -19.68 -8.01 -2.75
N GLU A 32 -18.77 -7.55 -1.90
CA GLU A 32 -19.13 -6.74 -0.73
C GLU A 32 -19.62 -5.34 -1.12
N LEU A 33 -18.92 -4.69 -2.06
CA LEU A 33 -19.28 -3.35 -2.53
C LEU A 33 -20.44 -3.36 -3.53
N GLN A 34 -20.91 -4.55 -3.95
CA GLN A 34 -21.92 -4.74 -5.00
C GLN A 34 -21.61 -3.97 -6.28
N GLY A 35 -20.31 -3.84 -6.61
CA GLY A 35 -19.83 -2.97 -7.66
C GLY A 35 -18.32 -2.73 -7.58
N LYS A 36 -17.82 -1.94 -8.53
CA LYS A 36 -16.41 -1.55 -8.59
C LYS A 36 -16.15 -0.41 -7.58
N PRO A 37 -15.07 -0.44 -6.78
CA PRO A 37 -14.71 0.67 -5.91
C PRO A 37 -14.46 1.93 -6.74
N ASN A 38 -14.80 3.11 -6.20
CA ASN A 38 -14.44 4.38 -6.85
C ASN A 38 -12.98 4.76 -6.62
N MET A 39 -12.40 4.29 -5.51
CA MET A 39 -11.07 4.64 -5.04
C MET A 39 -10.49 3.50 -4.20
N ILE A 40 -9.17 3.30 -4.29
CA ILE A 40 -8.43 2.38 -3.42
C ILE A 40 -7.34 3.15 -2.70
N ILE A 41 -7.24 2.94 -1.38
CA ILE A 41 -6.23 3.58 -0.52
C ILE A 41 -5.23 2.53 -0.06
N GLY A 42 -4.00 2.65 -0.54
CA GLY A 42 -2.85 1.92 -0.02
C GLY A 42 -2.35 2.52 1.29
N LYS A 43 -1.95 1.65 2.21
CA LYS A 43 -1.29 2.05 3.46
C LYS A 43 -0.13 1.09 3.76
N TYR A 44 1.04 1.63 4.09
CA TYR A 44 2.31 0.89 4.26
C TYR A 44 2.73 0.12 2.99
N ASN A 45 3.94 -0.43 2.96
CA ASN A 45 4.51 -1.09 1.79
C ASN A 45 3.60 -2.21 1.24
N ASN A 46 3.17 -3.15 2.10
CA ASN A 46 2.32 -4.27 1.68
C ASN A 46 0.94 -3.83 1.18
N GLY A 47 0.32 -2.84 1.83
CA GLY A 47 -0.97 -2.30 1.40
C GLY A 47 -0.84 -1.49 0.12
N ASN A 48 0.24 -0.73 -0.04
CA ASN A 48 0.51 0.09 -1.22
C ASN A 48 0.72 -0.76 -2.48
N ILE A 49 1.47 -1.87 -2.39
CA ILE A 49 1.67 -2.75 -3.56
C ILE A 49 0.36 -3.44 -3.96
N MET A 50 -0.42 -3.92 -2.99
CA MET A 50 -1.73 -4.52 -3.26
C MET A 50 -2.72 -3.49 -3.83
N ALA A 51 -2.71 -2.27 -3.30
CA ALA A 51 -3.52 -1.17 -3.83
C ALA A 51 -3.14 -0.85 -5.27
N SER A 52 -1.84 -0.82 -5.60
CA SER A 52 -1.36 -0.56 -6.96
C SER A 52 -1.81 -1.64 -7.94
N LEU A 53 -1.68 -2.92 -7.57
CA LEU A 53 -2.14 -4.04 -8.39
C LEU A 53 -3.66 -4.02 -8.61
N LEU A 54 -4.44 -3.81 -7.56
CA LEU A 54 -5.90 -3.74 -7.64
C LEU A 54 -6.37 -2.52 -8.42
N ALA A 55 -5.74 -1.35 -8.20
CA ALA A 55 -6.10 -0.12 -8.88
C ALA A 55 -5.86 -0.22 -10.38
N HIS A 56 -4.70 -0.75 -10.77
CA HIS A 56 -4.37 -1.04 -12.16
C HIS A 56 -5.36 -2.04 -12.78
N LYS A 57 -5.64 -3.15 -12.09
CA LYS A 57 -6.57 -4.19 -12.58
C LYS A 57 -7.99 -3.67 -12.78
N LEU A 58 -8.49 -2.91 -11.81
CA LEU A 58 -9.87 -2.44 -11.81
C LEU A 58 -10.01 -1.13 -12.61
N GLY A 59 -8.92 -0.41 -12.88
CA GLY A 59 -8.94 0.92 -13.49
C GLY A 59 -9.63 1.95 -12.58
N VAL A 60 -9.18 2.04 -11.33
CA VAL A 60 -9.73 2.96 -10.30
C VAL A 60 -8.67 3.92 -9.81
N ILE A 61 -9.11 5.03 -9.22
CA ILE A 61 -8.22 5.99 -8.60
C ILE A 61 -7.49 5.34 -7.42
N GLN A 62 -6.16 5.42 -7.44
CA GLN A 62 -5.28 5.00 -6.37
C GLN A 62 -4.82 6.20 -5.55
N CYS A 63 -4.90 6.06 -4.23
CA CYS A 63 -4.20 6.93 -3.29
C CYS A 63 -3.25 6.10 -2.44
N THR A 64 -2.05 6.62 -2.20
CA THR A 64 -1.12 6.08 -1.22
C THR A 64 -1.03 7.02 -0.03
N ILE A 65 -1.19 6.50 1.18
CA ILE A 65 -0.86 7.25 2.40
C ILE A 65 0.63 7.06 2.66
N ALA A 66 1.39 8.15 2.59
CA ALA A 66 2.78 8.14 3.00
C ALA A 66 2.85 7.79 4.50
N HIS A 67 3.72 6.84 4.81
CA HIS A 67 4.16 6.57 6.16
C HIS A 67 5.64 6.95 6.24
N PRO A 68 6.17 7.38 7.39
CA PRO A 68 7.61 7.46 7.63
C PRO A 68 8.33 6.26 7.01
N LEU A 69 9.15 6.55 6.00
CA LEU A 69 9.87 5.52 5.25
C LEU A 69 10.79 4.78 6.22
N GLU A 70 10.82 3.46 6.18
CA GLU A 70 11.77 2.71 7.01
C GLU A 70 13.21 3.18 6.76
N LYS A 71 13.50 3.66 5.54
CA LYS A 71 14.75 4.31 5.16
C LYS A 71 15.19 5.40 6.14
N THR A 72 14.27 6.25 6.64
CA THR A 72 14.64 7.34 7.55
C THR A 72 14.90 6.88 8.99
N ASN A 73 14.44 5.68 9.35
CA ASN A 73 14.61 5.10 10.68
C ASN A 73 15.93 4.30 10.83
N TYR A 74 16.54 3.89 9.71
CA TYR A 74 17.79 3.15 9.68
C TYR A 74 18.86 3.92 8.89
N PRO A 75 19.77 4.66 9.57
CA PRO A 75 20.78 5.46 8.91
C PRO A 75 21.64 4.63 7.94
N ASN A 76 21.84 5.16 6.73
CA ASN A 76 22.59 4.52 5.65
C ASN A 76 22.04 3.15 5.20
N SER A 77 20.76 2.85 5.51
CA SER A 77 20.12 1.60 5.09
C SER A 77 20.06 1.47 3.57
N GLU A 78 19.99 2.57 2.82
CA GLU A 78 20.02 2.57 1.36
C GLU A 78 21.40 2.22 0.76
N ILE A 79 22.49 2.60 1.43
CA ILE A 79 23.86 2.30 0.97
C ILE A 79 24.26 0.88 1.41
N TYR A 80 23.91 0.51 2.64
CA TYR A 80 24.27 -0.76 3.25
C TYR A 80 23.14 -1.78 3.28
N TRP A 81 22.13 -1.65 2.42
CA TRP A 81 20.93 -2.49 2.42
C TRP A 81 21.25 -3.99 2.44
N LYS A 82 22.29 -4.42 1.72
CA LYS A 82 22.77 -5.81 1.68
C LYS A 82 23.09 -6.38 3.06
N LYS A 83 23.60 -5.57 3.99
CA LYS A 83 23.93 -6.01 5.36
C LYS A 83 22.68 -6.27 6.21
N PHE A 84 21.57 -5.63 5.85
CA PHE A 84 20.30 -5.71 6.56
C PHE A 84 19.31 -6.65 5.88
N GLU A 85 19.68 -7.21 4.72
CA GLU A 85 18.76 -7.91 3.84
C GLU A 85 18.14 -9.15 4.48
N GLU A 86 18.93 -9.93 5.22
CA GLU A 86 18.44 -11.15 5.88
C GLU A 86 17.37 -10.86 6.95
N LYS A 87 17.46 -9.70 7.61
CA LYS A 87 16.58 -9.35 8.72
C LYS A 87 15.40 -8.48 8.32
N TYR A 88 15.62 -7.54 7.40
CA TYR A 88 14.67 -6.47 7.10
C TYR A 88 14.20 -6.44 5.65
N HIS A 89 14.87 -7.17 4.75
CA HIS A 89 14.52 -7.22 3.32
C HIS A 89 14.32 -5.83 2.70
N PHE A 90 15.20 -4.87 3.05
CA PHE A 90 15.08 -3.47 2.61
C PHE A 90 15.08 -3.33 1.09
N SER A 91 15.73 -4.24 0.36
CA SER A 91 15.66 -4.24 -1.11
C SER A 91 14.22 -4.28 -1.63
N CYS A 92 13.39 -5.17 -1.07
CA CYS A 92 11.99 -5.32 -1.43
C CYS A 92 11.19 -4.09 -1.00
N GLN A 93 11.37 -3.66 0.25
CA GLN A 93 10.63 -2.53 0.80
C GLN A 93 10.87 -1.24 0.00
N PHE A 94 12.14 -0.89 -0.27
CA PHE A 94 12.48 0.31 -1.04
C PHE A 94 12.01 0.21 -2.48
N THR A 95 12.02 -0.99 -3.08
CA THR A 95 11.47 -1.20 -4.42
C THR A 95 9.97 -0.96 -4.44
N VAL A 96 9.24 -1.47 -3.43
CA VAL A 96 7.80 -1.26 -3.28
C VAL A 96 7.49 0.22 -3.04
N ASP A 97 8.23 0.91 -2.19
CA ASP A 97 8.02 2.34 -1.94
C ASP A 97 8.23 3.15 -3.23
N LEU A 98 9.35 2.94 -3.92
CA LEU A 98 9.62 3.64 -5.19
C LEU A 98 8.57 3.33 -6.25
N PHE A 99 8.15 2.08 -6.39
CA PHE A 99 7.12 1.70 -7.33
C PHE A 99 5.78 2.38 -7.02
N THR A 100 5.31 2.24 -5.77
CA THR A 100 3.98 2.70 -5.36
C THR A 100 3.88 4.23 -5.29
N MET A 101 4.97 4.94 -4.96
CA MET A 101 5.03 6.40 -5.01
C MET A 101 4.89 6.95 -6.43
N ASN A 102 5.38 6.23 -7.44
CA ASN A 102 5.29 6.67 -8.84
C ASN A 102 4.04 6.15 -9.55
N HIS A 103 3.45 5.06 -9.07
CA HIS A 103 2.27 4.43 -9.67
C HIS A 103 0.93 5.05 -9.21
N THR A 104 0.88 5.59 -7.99
CA THR A 104 -0.35 6.15 -7.43
C THR A 104 -0.78 7.46 -8.11
N ASP A 105 -2.09 7.73 -8.19
CA ASP A 105 -2.59 8.98 -8.78
C ASP A 105 -2.27 10.19 -7.89
N PHE A 106 -2.32 10.01 -6.57
CA PHE A 106 -1.87 11.00 -5.60
C PHE A 106 -1.40 10.37 -4.29
N ILE A 107 -0.68 11.17 -3.51
CA ILE A 107 -0.11 10.79 -2.22
C ILE A 107 -0.69 11.71 -1.15
N ILE A 108 -1.16 11.13 -0.05
CA ILE A 108 -1.54 11.87 1.16
C ILE A 108 -0.41 11.73 2.17
N THR A 109 0.04 12.85 2.74
CA THR A 109 0.99 12.88 3.85
C THR A 109 0.33 13.53 5.07
N SER A 110 0.80 13.18 6.26
CA SER A 110 0.31 13.75 7.52
C SER A 110 0.91 15.12 7.80
N THR A 111 2.11 15.39 7.27
CA THR A 111 2.83 16.65 7.47
C THR A 111 3.59 17.07 6.21
N PHE A 112 3.95 18.36 6.14
CA PHE A 112 4.86 18.86 5.12
C PHE A 112 6.28 18.28 5.26
N GLN A 113 6.70 18.00 6.50
CA GLN A 113 8.02 17.43 6.78
C GLN A 113 8.21 16.03 6.19
N GLU A 114 7.15 15.24 6.06
CA GLU A 114 7.20 13.95 5.34
C GLU A 114 7.53 14.09 3.84
N ILE A 115 7.27 15.26 3.25
CA ILE A 115 7.56 15.54 1.84
C ILE A 115 8.91 16.25 1.68
N ALA A 116 9.11 17.33 2.45
CA ALA A 116 10.20 18.28 2.23
C ALA A 116 11.26 18.30 3.34
N GLY A 117 11.09 17.48 4.38
CA GLY A 117 12.05 17.37 5.50
C GLY A 117 12.15 18.60 6.41
N ARG A 118 11.28 19.61 6.24
CA ARG A 118 11.22 20.85 7.02
C ARG A 118 9.84 21.10 7.59
#